data_AF-A0A447UQM2-F1
#
_entry.id   AF-A0A447UQM2-F1
#
_cell.length_a   1.000
_cell.length_b   1.000
_cell.length_c   1.000
_cell.angle_alpha   90.00
_cell.angle_beta   90.00
_cell.angle_gamma   90.00
#
_symmetry.space_group_name_H-M   'P 1'
#
loop_
_entity.id
_entity.type
_entity.pdbx_description
1 polymer ?
#
loop_
_entity_poly.entity_id
_entity_poly.type
_entity_poly.pdbx_seq_one_letter_code
_entity_poly.pdbx_strand_id
1 'polypeptide(L)'
;MVFLLAIPPEEAGSTHMQLLTRLTSSLVDDKVRESLINASSAEEVLALLSPDAPSVSPEPAIAVKNTRLVPLVLGIVAVAAFINAGIHWMNATVQ
;
A
#
# COMPACT_ATOMS: atom_id res chain seq x y z
N MET A 1 18.48 -2.73 10.37
CA MET A 1 17.27 -2.84 9.53
C MET A 1 16.70 -4.24 9.67
N VAL A 2 15.38 -4.39 9.55
CA VAL A 2 14.69 -5.68 9.64
C VAL A 2 13.74 -5.77 8.45
N PHE A 3 13.66 -6.94 7.82
CA PHE A 3 12.77 -7.20 6.69
C PHE A 3 11.82 -8.34 7.06
N LEU A 4 10.53 -8.14 6.81
CA LEU A 4 9.49 -9.14 7.00
C LEU A 4 9.02 -9.60 5.62
N LEU A 5 9.09 -10.91 5.37
CA LEU A 5 8.68 -11.49 4.10
C LEU A 5 7.52 -12.46 4.35
N ALA A 6 6.34 -12.11 3.84
CA ALA A 6 5.18 -12.99 3.84
C ALA A 6 5.17 -13.80 2.54
N ILE A 7 5.44 -15.10 2.61
CA ILE A 7 5.45 -15.99 1.44
C ILE A 7 4.21 -16.90 1.50
N PRO A 8 3.44 -17.05 0.40
CA PRO A 8 2.32 -17.99 0.33
C PRO A 8 2.79 -19.44 0.56
N PRO A 9 1.99 -20.30 1.22
CA PRO A 9 2.37 -21.68 1.54
C PRO A 9 2.66 -22.52 0.28
N GLU A 10 2.07 -22.14 -0.86
CA GLU A 10 2.24 -22.77 -2.18
C GLU A 10 3.69 -22.70 -2.71
N GLU A 11 4.51 -21.75 -2.25
CA GLU A 11 5.89 -21.51 -2.74
C GLU A 11 6.97 -21.77 -1.68
N ALA A 12 6.59 -22.39 -0.56
CA ALA A 12 7.40 -22.48 0.66
C ALA A 12 8.71 -23.29 0.53
N GLY A 13 8.90 -24.05 -0.56
CA GLY A 13 10.03 -24.98 -0.72
C GLY A 13 11.17 -24.57 -1.67
N SER A 14 10.95 -23.61 -2.57
CA SER A 14 11.89 -23.31 -3.69
C SER A 14 12.25 -21.83 -3.77
N THR A 15 11.23 -20.96 -3.68
CA THR A 15 11.39 -19.50 -3.74
C THR A 15 11.97 -18.92 -2.44
N HIS A 16 11.81 -19.63 -1.31
CA HIS A 16 12.23 -19.21 0.04
C HIS A 16 13.72 -18.87 0.15
N MET A 17 14.59 -19.82 -0.21
CA MET A 17 16.04 -19.66 -0.02
C MET A 17 16.65 -18.72 -1.04
N GLN A 18 16.12 -18.70 -2.26
CA GLN A 18 16.62 -17.82 -3.32
C GLN A 18 16.32 -16.35 -3.04
N LEU A 19 15.10 -16.03 -2.59
CA LEU A 19 14.76 -14.64 -2.24
C LEU A 19 15.57 -14.16 -1.05
N LEU A 20 15.66 -14.95 0.02
CA LEU A 20 16.45 -14.57 1.21
C LEU A 20 17.93 -14.41 0.88
N THR A 21 18.49 -15.30 0.04
CA THR A 21 19.90 -15.21 -0.39
C THR A 21 20.12 -13.97 -1.25
N ARG A 22 19.24 -13.68 -2.21
CA ARG A 22 19.36 -12.47 -3.06
C ARG A 22 19.21 -11.19 -2.25
N LEU A 23 18.21 -11.11 -1.37
CA LEU A 23 18.02 -9.96 -0.48
C LEU A 23 19.22 -9.76 0.42
N THR A 24 19.71 -10.81 1.08
CA THR A 24 20.84 -10.69 2.01
C THR A 24 22.13 -10.32 1.28
N SER A 25 22.40 -10.91 0.11
CA SER A 25 23.56 -10.55 -0.72
C SER A 25 23.49 -9.11 -1.23
N SER A 26 22.29 -8.62 -1.61
CA SER A 26 22.09 -7.23 -2.00
C SER A 26 22.25 -6.27 -0.82
N LEU A 27 21.82 -6.65 0.38
CA LEU A 27 21.94 -5.85 1.60
C LEU A 27 23.35 -5.81 2.20
N VAL A 28 24.21 -6.76 1.82
CA VAL A 28 25.65 -6.76 2.17
C VAL A 28 26.42 -5.70 1.37
N ASP A 29 25.91 -5.26 0.22
CA ASP A 29 26.52 -4.16 -0.54
C ASP A 29 26.35 -2.83 0.22
N ASP A 30 27.49 -2.21 0.57
CA ASP A 30 27.51 -0.96 1.34
C ASP A 30 26.76 0.18 0.65
N LYS A 31 26.76 0.25 -0.69
CA LYS A 31 26.03 1.29 -1.43
C LYS A 31 24.53 1.10 -1.33
N VAL A 32 24.07 -0.13 -1.41
CA VAL A 32 22.65 -0.48 -1.24
C VAL A 32 22.24 -0.18 0.19
N ARG A 33 23.04 -0.57 1.18
CA ARG A 33 22.78 -0.31 2.60
C ARG A 33 22.68 1.19 2.90
N GLU A 34 23.63 1.99 2.44
CA GLU A 34 23.62 3.44 2.65
C GLU A 34 22.44 4.12 1.95
N SER A 35 22.12 3.71 0.72
CA SER A 35 20.97 4.25 -0.02
C SER A 35 19.66 3.96 0.71
N LEU A 36 19.51 2.76 1.28
CA LEU A 36 18.33 2.37 2.05
C LEU A 36 18.21 3.10 3.39
N ILE A 37 19.32 3.48 4.03
CA ILE A 37 19.31 4.28 5.27
C ILE A 37 18.91 5.73 5.00
N ASN A 38 19.30 6.26 3.83
CA ASN A 38 18.99 7.64 3.43
C ASN A 38 17.63 7.79 2.73
N ALA A 39 17.01 6.68 2.31
CA ALA A 39 15.71 6.70 1.66
C ALA A 39 14.64 7.31 2.57
N SER A 40 13.86 8.22 2.00
CA SER A 40 12.87 9.03 2.73
C SER A 40 11.43 8.53 2.57
N SER A 41 11.20 7.59 1.65
CA SER A 41 9.88 7.02 1.35
C SER A 41 9.95 5.51 1.08
N ALA A 42 8.80 4.84 1.22
CA ALA A 42 8.70 3.40 0.99
C ALA A 42 8.89 3.04 -0.50
N GLU A 43 8.47 3.91 -1.41
CA GLU A 43 8.62 3.75 -2.86
C GLU A 43 10.10 3.83 -3.27
N GLU A 44 10.85 4.73 -2.66
CA GLU A 44 12.30 4.86 -2.88
C GLU A 44 13.03 3.57 -2.43
N VAL A 45 12.65 3.02 -1.27
CA VAL A 45 13.17 1.74 -0.79
C VAL A 45 12.87 0.59 -1.78
N LEU A 46 11.64 0.50 -2.30
CA LEU A 46 11.26 -0.54 -3.25
C LEU A 46 12.00 -0.42 -4.59
N ALA A 47 12.20 0.81 -5.08
CA ALA A 47 12.94 1.08 -6.30
C ALA A 47 14.43 0.67 -6.16
N LEU A 48 15.04 0.92 -5.01
CA LEU A 48 16.43 0.51 -4.72
C LEU A 48 16.60 -1.01 -4.64
N LEU A 49 15.57 -1.74 -4.21
CA LEU A 49 15.58 -3.21 -4.10
C LEU A 49 15.23 -3.93 -5.41
N SER A 50 14.64 -3.22 -6.38
CA SER A 50 14.16 -3.80 -7.64
C SER A 50 14.69 -3.04 -8.86
N PRO A 51 16.03 -3.02 -9.09
CA PRO A 51 16.65 -2.20 -10.13
C PRO A 51 16.25 -2.58 -11.57
N ASP A 52 15.85 -3.84 -11.80
CA ASP A 52 15.35 -4.37 -13.08
C ASP A 52 13.82 -4.43 -13.17
N ALA A 53 13.10 -4.06 -12.10
CA ALA A 53 11.67 -3.88 -12.27
C ALA A 53 11.50 -2.76 -13.30
N PRO A 54 10.70 -2.96 -14.37
CA PRO A 54 10.35 -1.85 -15.24
C PRO A 54 9.91 -0.75 -14.31
N SER A 55 10.49 0.46 -14.42
CA SER A 55 10.03 1.61 -13.66
C SER A 55 8.53 1.59 -13.74
N VAL A 56 7.89 1.09 -12.69
CA VAL A 56 6.47 1.23 -12.49
C VAL A 56 6.48 2.68 -12.08
N SER A 57 6.55 3.56 -13.10
CA SER A 57 6.07 4.93 -13.02
C SER A 57 4.78 4.72 -12.29
N PRO A 58 4.71 5.05 -10.98
CA PRO A 58 3.68 4.56 -10.08
C PRO A 58 2.40 4.77 -10.84
N GLU A 59 1.76 3.69 -11.29
CA GLU A 59 0.68 3.72 -12.28
C GLU A 59 -0.19 4.90 -11.91
N PRO A 60 -0.14 6.01 -12.70
CA PRO A 60 -0.10 7.39 -12.20
C PRO A 60 -0.92 7.44 -10.94
N ALA A 61 -0.29 7.23 -9.76
CA ALA A 61 -0.99 6.83 -8.54
C ALA A 61 -2.14 7.78 -8.41
N ILE A 62 -3.38 7.37 -8.79
CA ILE A 62 -4.40 8.28 -9.39
C ILE A 62 -4.15 9.60 -8.74
N ALA A 63 -3.46 10.50 -9.46
CA ALA A 63 -2.95 11.70 -8.81
C ALA A 63 -4.23 12.46 -8.55
N VAL A 64 -4.85 12.17 -7.41
CA VAL A 64 -6.08 12.76 -6.95
C VAL A 64 -5.58 14.12 -6.53
N LYS A 65 -5.48 14.99 -7.54
CA LYS A 65 -5.33 16.43 -7.46
C LYS A 65 -6.52 17.07 -6.73
N ASN A 66 -7.33 16.26 -6.07
CA ASN A 66 -8.52 16.63 -5.37
C ASN A 66 -8.50 15.95 -3.99
N THR A 67 -7.53 16.28 -3.14
CA THR A 67 -7.57 16.04 -1.69
C THR A 67 -8.91 16.45 -1.04
N ARG A 68 -9.74 17.24 -1.74
CA ARG A 68 -11.12 17.59 -1.38
C ARG A 68 -12.21 16.59 -1.82
N LEU A 69 -11.96 15.68 -2.76
CA LEU A 69 -12.95 14.68 -3.18
C LEU A 69 -13.15 13.59 -2.13
N VAL A 70 -12.11 13.20 -1.41
CA VAL A 70 -12.23 12.23 -0.31
C VAL A 70 -13.18 12.73 0.79
N PRO A 71 -13.01 13.94 1.37
CA PRO A 71 -13.98 14.46 2.33
C PRO A 71 -15.34 14.80 1.70
N LEU A 72 -15.40 15.17 0.42
CA LEU A 72 -16.67 15.45 -0.27
C LEU A 72 -17.51 14.18 -0.45
N VAL A 73 -16.91 13.08 -0.93
CA VAL A 73 -17.59 11.80 -1.09
C VAL A 73 -18.02 11.26 0.26
N LEU A 74 -17.16 11.36 1.30
CA LEU A 74 -17.52 10.98 2.66
C LEU A 74 -18.71 11.80 3.19
N GLY A 75 -18.74 13.11 2.92
CA GLY A 75 -19.86 13.99 3.26
C GLY A 75 -21.16 13.59 2.57
N ILE A 76 -21.12 13.32 1.26
CA ILE A 76 -22.31 12.89 0.50
C ILE A 76 -22.85 11.56 1.03
N VAL A 77 -21.97 10.58 1.27
CA VAL A 77 -22.35 9.27 1.83
C VAL A 77 -22.95 9.41 3.23
N ALA A 78 -22.38 10.27 4.08
CA ALA A 78 -22.90 10.53 5.43
C ALA A 78 -24.30 11.16 5.41
N VAL A 79 -24.55 12.13 4.53
CA VAL A 79 -25.88 12.77 4.39
C VAL A 79 -26.92 11.76 3.89
N ALA A 80 -26.57 10.95 2.89
CA ALA A 80 -27.48 9.91 2.39
C ALA A 80 -27.83 8.88 3.48
N ALA A 81 -26.86 8.43 4.26
CA ALA A 81 -27.09 7.51 5.37
C ALA A 81 -27.98 8.12 6.47
N PHE A 82 -27.80 9.41 6.78
CA PHE A 82 -28.62 10.12 7.77
C PHE A 82 -30.08 10.23 7.33
N ILE A 83 -30.33 10.59 6.07
CA ILE A 83 -31.68 10.65 5.50
C ILE A 83 -32.31 9.26 5.51
N ASN A 84 -31.57 8.23 5.10
CA ASN A 84 -32.05 6.85 5.10
C ASN A 84 -32.43 6.37 6.52
N ALA A 85 -31.61 6.67 7.52
CA ALA A 85 -31.91 6.33 8.91
C ALA A 85 -33.14 7.09 9.45
N GLY A 86 -33.30 8.37 9.10
CA GLY A 86 -34.47 9.16 9.47
C GLY A 86 -35.78 8.62 8.89
N ILE A 87 -35.77 8.24 7.60
CA ILE A 87 -36.93 7.61 6.95
C ILE A 87 -37.25 6.26 7.58
N HIS A 88 -36.23 5.44 7.87
CA HIS A 88 -36.42 4.15 8.53
C HIS A 88 -37.04 4.28 9.93
N TRP A 89 -36.61 5.29 10.71
CA TRP A 89 -37.17 5.56 12.03
C TRP A 89 -38.64 5.99 11.95
N MET A 90 -38.99 6.88 11.02
CA MET A 90 -40.39 7.26 10.79
C MET A 90 -41.26 6.06 10.41
N ASN A 91 -40.79 5.19 9.51
CA ASN A 91 -41.54 3.98 9.13
C ASN A 91 -41.71 3.01 10.32
N ALA A 92 -40.71 2.93 11.20
CA ALA A 92 -40.78 2.11 12.42
C ALA A 92 -41.78 2.64 13.47
N THR A 93 -42.18 3.92 13.41
CA THR A 93 -43.16 4.51 14.34
C THR A 93 -44.62 4.43 13.87
N VAL A 94 -44.86 3.98 12.64
CA VAL A 94 -46.20 3.91 12.02
C VAL A 94 -46.83 2.50 12.12
N GLN A 95 -46.15 1.55 12.76
CA GLN A 95 -46.63 0.19 12.99
C GLN A 95 -46.79 -0.11 14.49
#